data_AF-A0A970GDG3-F1
#
_entry.id   AF-A0A970GDG3-F1
#
_cell.length_a   1.000
_cell.length_b   1.000
_cell.length_c   1.000
_cell.angle_alpha   90.00
_cell.angle_beta   90.00
_cell.angle_gamma   90.00
#
_symmetry.space_group_name_H-M   'P 1'
#
loop_
_entity.id
_entity.type
_entity.pdbx_description
1 polymer ?
#
loop_
_entity_poly.entity_id
_entity_poly.type
_entity_poly.pdbx_seq_one_letter_code
_entity_poly.pdbx_strand_id
1 'polypeptide(L)'
;METQAFQKIYTKLNQITKATCTVQATGVGNDELATVAGRLAQVVKIIGDNVTLQIFAGTEGIGTDAEVVFFGKAPTLKVSDELGGRFFNAYGEPIDGGPEIEGKEVEIGGPSV
;
A
#
# COMPACT_ATOMS: atom_id res chain seq x y z
N MET A 1 -2.47 -7.54 19.73
CA MET A 1 -3.05 -7.98 18.45
C MET A 1 -4.44 -7.38 18.37
N GLU A 2 -4.57 -6.18 17.80
CA GLU A 2 -5.89 -5.66 17.47
C GLU A 2 -6.41 -6.46 16.28
N THR A 3 -7.42 -7.29 16.52
CA THR A 3 -8.19 -7.95 15.48
C THR A 3 -8.81 -6.84 14.64
N GLN A 4 -8.31 -6.59 13.42
CA GLN A 4 -8.99 -5.67 12.51
C GLN A 4 -10.35 -6.28 12.17
N ALA A 5 -11.39 -5.66 12.71
CA ALA A 5 -12.78 -5.96 12.39
C ALA A 5 -12.99 -5.70 10.89
N PHE A 6 -13.35 -6.76 10.15
CA PHE A 6 -13.80 -6.73 8.76
C PHE A 6 -12.99 -5.85 7.81
N GLN A 7 -12.03 -6.46 7.11
CA GLN A 7 -11.34 -5.79 6.01
C GLN A 7 -12.25 -5.74 4.78
N LYS A 8 -12.67 -4.53 4.39
CA LYS A 8 -13.58 -4.32 3.26
C LYS A 8 -12.86 -4.54 1.94
N ILE A 9 -13.41 -5.44 1.11
CA ILE A 9 -12.90 -5.74 -0.23
C ILE A 9 -13.77 -5.01 -1.26
N TYR A 10 -13.12 -4.30 -2.18
CA TYR A 10 -13.77 -3.65 -3.31
C TYR A 10 -13.40 -4.39 -4.60
N THR A 11 -14.37 -4.67 -5.47
CA THR A 11 -14.15 -5.48 -6.68
C THR A 11 -14.60 -4.78 -7.94
N LYS A 12 -14.82 -3.46 -7.90
CA LYS A 12 -15.32 -2.70 -9.04
C LYS A 12 -14.44 -1.48 -9.30
N LEU A 13 -13.46 -1.67 -10.17
CA LEU A 13 -12.62 -0.57 -10.68
C LEU A 13 -13.38 0.19 -11.76
N ASN A 14 -13.48 1.50 -11.59
CA ASN A 14 -14.15 2.42 -12.52
C ASN A 14 -13.27 2.79 -13.71
N GLN A 15 -11.96 2.86 -13.49
CA GLN A 15 -10.99 3.26 -14.50
C GLN A 15 -9.65 2.57 -14.23
N ILE A 16 -8.98 2.12 -15.30
CA ILE A 16 -7.62 1.57 -15.25
C ILE A 16 -6.81 2.29 -16.32
N THR A 17 -5.68 2.86 -15.94
CA THR A 17 -4.68 3.43 -16.85
C THR A 17 -3.43 2.56 -16.85
N LYS A 18 -2.31 3.01 -17.45
CA LYS A 18 -1.04 2.24 -17.43
C LYS A 18 -0.41 2.08 -16.05
N ALA A 19 -0.71 2.97 -15.11
CA ALA A 19 -0.06 3.00 -13.79
C ALA A 19 -1.05 3.12 -12.62
N THR A 20 -2.27 3.55 -12.87
CA THR A 20 -3.26 3.82 -11.83
C THR A 20 -4.58 3.11 -12.09
N CYS A 21 -5.33 2.85 -11.02
CA CYS A 21 -6.73 2.48 -11.10
C CYS A 21 -7.58 3.38 -10.19
N THR A 22 -8.86 3.50 -10.49
CA THR A 22 -9.81 4.25 -9.67
C THR A 22 -10.92 3.33 -9.19
N VAL A 23 -11.24 3.40 -7.91
CA VAL A 23 -12.30 2.64 -7.24
C VAL A 23 -13.20 3.58 -6.46
N GLN A 24 -14.47 3.23 -6.30
CA GLN A 24 -15.35 3.92 -5.36
C GLN A 24 -15.19 3.34 -3.96
N ALA A 25 -14.67 4.14 -3.04
CA ALA A 25 -14.41 3.72 -1.67
C ALA A 25 -14.62 4.88 -0.68
N THR A 26 -14.99 4.53 0.54
CA THR A 26 -15.22 5.48 1.64
C THR A 26 -14.34 5.10 2.83
N GLY A 27 -13.97 6.09 3.64
CA GLY A 27 -13.10 5.89 4.81
C GLY A 27 -11.64 5.61 4.46
N VAL A 28 -11.19 6.05 3.28
CA VAL A 28 -9.81 5.89 2.79
C VAL A 28 -9.03 7.18 3.02
N GLY A 29 -7.81 7.07 3.54
CA GLY A 29 -6.87 8.16 3.75
C GLY A 29 -5.98 8.44 2.54
N ASN A 30 -5.47 9.68 2.46
CA ASN A 30 -4.38 9.98 1.53
C ASN A 30 -3.12 9.22 1.95
N ASP A 31 -2.30 8.86 0.95
CA ASP A 31 -1.06 8.10 1.12
C ASP A 31 -1.23 6.70 1.73
N GLU A 32 -2.47 6.26 1.94
CA GLU A 32 -2.79 4.94 2.48
C GLU A 32 -2.34 3.83 1.54
N LEU A 33 -1.79 2.76 2.11
CA LEU A 33 -1.46 1.55 1.37
C LEU A 33 -2.67 0.68 1.10
N ALA A 34 -2.63 0.00 -0.03
CA ALA A 34 -3.62 -1.00 -0.42
C ALA A 34 -2.97 -2.10 -1.25
N THR A 35 -3.71 -3.18 -1.49
CA THR A 35 -3.42 -4.15 -2.55
C THR A 35 -4.48 -4.09 -3.63
N VAL A 36 -4.07 -4.14 -4.89
CA VAL A 36 -4.92 -4.29 -6.08
C VAL A 36 -4.50 -5.55 -6.81
N ALA A 37 -5.39 -6.55 -6.93
CA ALA A 37 -5.06 -7.87 -7.49
C ALA A 37 -3.79 -8.50 -6.86
N GLY A 38 -3.64 -8.36 -5.54
CA GLY A 38 -2.46 -8.83 -4.79
C GLY A 38 -1.17 -8.01 -4.98
N ARG A 39 -1.21 -6.91 -5.74
CA ARG A 39 -0.06 -6.01 -5.94
C ARG A 39 -0.18 -4.79 -5.04
N LEU A 40 0.92 -4.37 -4.45
CA LEU A 40 0.94 -3.16 -3.62
C LEU A 40 0.64 -1.91 -4.45
N ALA A 41 -0.17 -1.05 -3.85
CA ALA A 41 -0.60 0.22 -4.40
C ALA A 41 -0.72 1.27 -3.30
N GLN A 42 -0.67 2.54 -3.69
CA GLN A 42 -0.82 3.68 -2.78
C GLN A 42 -1.91 4.62 -3.28
N VAL A 43 -2.69 5.17 -2.36
CA VAL A 43 -3.67 6.20 -2.66
C VAL A 43 -2.96 7.51 -3.01
N VAL A 44 -3.12 7.96 -4.25
CA VAL A 44 -2.47 9.19 -4.77
C VAL A 44 -3.45 10.34 -4.98
N LYS A 45 -4.76 10.07 -4.97
CA LYS A 45 -5.79 11.09 -5.19
C LYS A 45 -7.16 10.62 -4.69
N ILE A 46 -7.89 11.52 -4.03
CA ILE A 46 -9.27 11.31 -3.59
C ILE A 46 -10.12 12.48 -4.09
N ILE A 47 -11.21 12.19 -4.81
CA ILE A 47 -12.25 13.17 -5.19
C ILE A 47 -13.62 12.59 -4.84
N GLY A 48 -14.23 13.12 -3.77
CA GLY A 48 -15.44 12.51 -3.19
C GLY A 48 -15.14 11.05 -2.83
N ASP A 49 -15.97 10.13 -3.33
CA ASP A 49 -15.77 8.69 -3.11
C ASP A 49 -14.87 8.04 -4.17
N ASN A 50 -14.38 8.77 -5.17
CA ASN A 50 -13.46 8.23 -6.16
C ASN A 50 -12.03 8.30 -5.64
N VAL A 51 -11.46 7.12 -5.40
CA VAL A 51 -10.08 6.94 -4.92
C VAL A 51 -9.24 6.42 -6.07
N THR A 52 -8.17 7.14 -6.42
CA THR A 52 -7.17 6.69 -7.40
C THR A 52 -5.97 6.13 -6.67
N LEU A 53 -5.62 4.89 -7.02
CA LEU A 53 -4.45 4.19 -6.53
C LEU A 53 -3.38 4.09 -7.62
N GLN A 54 -2.13 4.30 -7.26
CA GLN A 54 -0.97 3.99 -8.09
C GLN A 54 -0.45 2.59 -7.73
N ILE A 55 -0.30 1.73 -8.73
CA ILE A 55 0.15 0.34 -8.52
C ILE A 55 1.65 0.27 -8.83
N PHE A 56 2.46 -0.15 -7.86
CA PHE A 56 3.92 -0.09 -7.99
C PHE A 56 4.45 -1.01 -9.08
N ALA A 57 3.86 -2.21 -9.23
CA ALA A 57 4.21 -3.18 -10.25
C ALA A 57 3.51 -2.93 -11.61
N GLY A 58 2.75 -1.84 -11.75
CA GLY A 58 1.96 -1.54 -12.95
C GLY A 58 0.63 -2.30 -13.03
N THR A 59 -0.19 -1.92 -14.01
CA THR A 59 -1.59 -2.37 -14.16
C THR A 59 -1.79 -3.52 -15.15
N GLU A 60 -0.71 -4.07 -15.72
CA GLU A 60 -0.80 -5.12 -16.73
C GLU A 60 -1.49 -6.37 -16.17
N GLY A 61 -2.55 -6.83 -16.84
CA GLY A 61 -3.35 -7.98 -16.42
C GLY A 61 -4.37 -7.71 -15.31
N ILE A 62 -4.54 -6.46 -14.86
CA ILE A 62 -5.57 -6.10 -13.88
C ILE A 62 -6.92 -5.89 -14.59
N GLY A 63 -7.89 -6.73 -14.28
CA GLY A 63 -9.28 -6.61 -14.74
C GLY A 63 -10.09 -5.61 -13.91
N THR A 64 -11.25 -5.19 -14.42
CA THR A 64 -12.15 -4.27 -13.68
C THR A 64 -12.79 -4.89 -12.44
N ASP A 65 -12.77 -6.22 -12.35
CA ASP A 65 -13.26 -7.06 -11.26
C ASP A 65 -12.18 -7.34 -10.19
N ALA A 66 -10.98 -6.79 -10.35
CA ALA A 66 -9.88 -7.00 -9.43
C ALA A 66 -10.19 -6.55 -8.00
N GLU A 67 -9.73 -7.34 -7.03
CA GLU A 67 -9.87 -7.06 -5.61
C GLU A 67 -8.95 -5.90 -5.20
N VAL A 68 -9.54 -4.93 -4.50
CA VAL A 68 -8.85 -3.82 -3.84
C VAL A 68 -9.10 -3.92 -2.36
N VAL A 69 -8.01 -3.88 -1.59
CA VAL A 69 -8.04 -4.01 -0.14
C VAL A 69 -7.17 -2.93 0.48
N PHE A 70 -7.78 -2.07 1.29
CA PHE A 70 -7.13 -0.95 1.97
C PHE A 70 -6.58 -1.38 3.34
N PHE A 71 -5.42 -0.84 3.73
CA PHE A 71 -4.70 -1.27 4.94
C PHE A 71 -5.02 -0.42 6.18
N GLY A 72 -5.66 0.73 6.00
CA GLY A 72 -6.00 1.67 7.07
C GLY A 72 -4.82 2.48 7.61
N LYS A 73 -3.63 2.36 7.00
CA LYS A 73 -2.42 3.06 7.45
C LYS A 73 -1.52 3.48 6.29
N ALA A 74 -0.76 4.55 6.53
CA ALA A 74 0.34 4.97 5.68
C ALA A 74 1.44 3.89 5.64
N PRO A 75 2.30 3.90 4.61
CA PRO A 75 3.46 3.01 4.57
C PRO A 75 4.36 3.24 5.78
N THR A 76 4.84 2.13 6.36
CA THR A 76 5.69 2.13 7.56
C THR A 76 6.94 1.29 7.30
N LEU A 77 8.04 1.64 7.97
CA LEU A 77 9.27 0.86 8.00
C LEU A 77 9.63 0.55 9.46
N LYS A 78 10.12 -0.66 9.72
CA LYS A 78 10.73 -0.99 11.02
C LYS A 78 12.12 -0.37 11.07
N VAL A 79 12.33 0.59 11.96
CA VAL A 79 13.61 1.31 12.13
C VAL A 79 14.31 0.83 13.39
N SER A 80 15.54 0.37 13.22
CA SER A 80 16.48 -0.01 14.27
C SER A 80 17.92 0.01 13.74
N ASP A 81 18.89 -0.19 14.62
CA ASP A 81 20.31 -0.31 14.24
C ASP A 81 20.57 -1.51 13.32
N GLU A 82 19.65 -2.49 13.28
CA GLU A 82 19.72 -3.67 12.40
C GLU A 82 19.56 -3.33 10.92
N LEU A 83 19.08 -2.12 10.57
CA LEU A 83 19.02 -1.66 9.18
C LEU A 83 20.43 -1.50 8.58
N GLY A 84 21.45 -1.25 9.41
CA GLY A 84 22.81 -1.00 8.97
C GLY A 84 23.40 -2.17 8.19
N GLY A 85 23.74 -1.94 6.91
CA GLY A 85 24.41 -2.93 6.07
C GLY A 85 23.51 -4.04 5.50
N ARG A 86 22.20 -3.94 5.70
CA ARG A 86 21.20 -4.84 5.12
C ARG A 86 20.71 -4.35 3.77
N PHE A 87 20.17 -5.26 2.97
CA PHE A 87 19.52 -4.94 1.69
C PHE A 87 18.03 -5.23 1.78
N PHE A 88 17.21 -4.27 1.37
CA PHE A 88 15.75 -4.37 1.40
C PHE A 88 15.15 -4.12 0.02
N ASN A 89 13.97 -4.67 -0.22
CA ASN A 89 13.14 -4.25 -1.35
C ASN A 89 12.44 -2.92 -1.04
N ALA A 90 11.69 -2.40 -2.01
CA ALA A 90 10.93 -1.15 -1.86
C ALA A 90 9.81 -1.22 -0.79
N TYR A 91 9.56 -2.40 -0.23
CA TYR A 91 8.54 -2.67 0.78
C TYR A 91 9.13 -2.83 2.18
N GLY A 92 10.45 -2.66 2.33
CA GLY A 92 11.13 -2.80 3.62
C GLY A 92 11.39 -4.26 4.02
N GLU A 93 11.14 -5.22 3.12
CA GLU A 93 11.43 -6.63 3.38
C GLU A 93 12.89 -6.93 3.01
N PRO A 94 13.63 -7.67 3.86
CA PRO A 94 15.02 -7.99 3.60
C PRO A 94 15.16 -8.94 2.42
N ILE A 95 16.09 -8.61 1.51
CA ILE A 95 16.41 -9.39 0.29
C ILE A 95 17.82 -9.97 0.32
N ASP A 96 18.52 -9.81 1.43
CA ASP A 96 19.88 -10.33 1.66
C ASP A 96 19.90 -11.75 2.27
N GLY A 97 18.72 -12.36 2.46
CA GLY A 97 18.59 -13.68 3.10
C GLY A 97 18.82 -13.68 4.61
N GLY A 98 18.99 -12.51 5.23
CA GLY A 98 19.03 -12.36 6.68
C GLY A 98 17.64 -12.42 7.32
N PRO A 99 17.55 -12.43 8.66
CA PRO A 99 16.28 -12.47 9.38
C PRO A 99 15.43 -11.22 9.15
N GLU A 100 14.15 -11.30 9.47
CA GLU A 100 13.32 -10.11 9.63
C GLU A 100 13.96 -9.16 10.64
N ILE A 101 13.78 -7.87 10.38
CA ILE A 101 14.23 -6.79 11.25
C ILE A 101 13.19 -6.55 12.34
N GLU A 102 13.66 -6.36 13.56
CA GLU A 102 12.88 -5.83 14.66
C GLU A 102 13.17 -4.33 14.83
N GLY A 103 12.18 -3.55 15.23
CA GLY A 103 12.35 -2.12 15.38
C GLY A 103 11.06 -1.38 15.64
N LYS A 104 11.19 -0.06 15.73
CA LYS A 104 10.03 0.83 15.85
C LYS A 104 9.38 1.00 14.48
N GLU A 105 8.07 0.77 14.36
CA GLU A 105 7.35 1.18 13.15
C GLU A 105 7.36 2.71 13.06
N VAL A 106 7.90 3.22 11.94
CA VAL A 106 7.94 4.64 11.61
C VAL A 106 7.27 4.84 10.27
N GLU A 107 6.31 5.77 10.19
CA GLU A 107 5.69 6.17 8.93
C GLU A 107 6.72 6.81 8.00
N ILE A 108 6.72 6.40 6.74
CA ILE A 108 7.57 7.01 5.70
C ILE A 108 6.77 8.10 4.97
N GLY A 109 7.44 9.17 4.55
CA GLY A 109 6.78 10.31 3.88
C GLY A 109 6.15 11.34 4.82
N GLY A 110 6.53 11.33 6.10
CA GLY A 110 6.15 12.36 7.07
C GLY A 110 6.62 13.78 6.68
N PRO A 111 6.14 14.82 7.39
CA PRO A 111 6.41 16.21 7.06
C PRO A 111 7.92 16.46 6.95
N SER A 112 8.31 17.24 5.92
CA SER A 112 9.68 17.71 5.78
C SER A 112 10.10 18.44 7.05
N VAL A 113 11.19 17.97 7.67
CA VAL A 113 11.84 18.64 8.81
C VAL A 113 12.50 19.95 8.41
#